data_AF-A0A1J5KKC0-F1
#
_entry.id   AF-A0A1J5KKC0-F1
#
_cell.length_a   1.000
_cell.length_b   1.000
_cell.length_c   1.000
_cell.angle_alpha   90.00
_cell.angle_beta   90.00
_cell.angle_gamma   90.00
#
_symmetry.space_group_name_H-M   'P 1'
#
loop_
_entity.id
_entity.type
_entity.pdbx_description
1 polymer ?
#
loop_
_entity_poly.entity_id
_entity_poly.type
_entity_poly.pdbx_seq_one_letter_code
_entity_poly.pdbx_strand_id
1 'polypeptide(L)'
;MEVKKFLNYAFNNRHLFVNLNDDYIETAFGQVIKIYKDDVEILWISNENSTNENGLKKYKIEDFEIEVKPFLLFNTYKTYQKKEHLEIQKKLNNWHLVINHIYESDKRRLKIKDCIKVIQKKLNVTKDIAEAFIKINIVGSDKFKFEKLKSGEYITLSKELEEFENKKRYLSSISDEIRSQSNRIDYVIGHGQTVGNYREKLFTSVLSKYIPKKFHIATGFIEGISKQIDIIIYDQHNYIPTFRDDDLVVVKKESVIAVIEIKSTLNAKTLKESLEGIEMITEKGMSSTPFFKGIFAFKSTLSKKLISKHISTFYGNNPIEAIYEHLDVICIPKFSTQFIDYNNLGNEKNSCPTLYEIEDLKELFIGESFFFHKLFSFLDVDVTAKKINGKYFNELNSMSKINPIKVLTEEDWMPFYTFPSELNSIKHLDLDTQYDEIVDINIKNAKKHVISIRKWIAGAKSREELIKEYNFDY
;
A
#
# COMPACT_ATOMS: atom_id res chain seq x y z
N MET A 1 25.20 -28.73 -17.16
CA MET A 1 24.61 -28.49 -18.50
C MET A 1 25.79 -28.30 -19.44
N GLU A 2 25.85 -29.01 -20.56
CA GLU A 2 26.94 -28.88 -21.54
C GLU A 2 27.08 -27.39 -21.94
N VAL A 3 28.27 -26.81 -21.84
CA VAL A 3 28.53 -25.36 -21.99
C VAL A 3 27.89 -24.80 -23.27
N LYS A 4 27.97 -25.54 -24.36
CA LYS A 4 27.36 -25.16 -25.64
C LYS A 4 25.83 -25.08 -25.57
N LYS A 5 25.16 -25.96 -24.81
CA LYS A 5 23.70 -25.87 -24.57
C LYS A 5 23.35 -24.63 -23.75
N PHE A 6 24.19 -24.26 -22.78
CA PHE A 6 24.05 -23.02 -22.02
C PHE A 6 24.16 -21.78 -22.90
N LEU A 7 25.24 -21.66 -23.66
CA LEU A 7 25.47 -20.52 -24.52
C LEU A 7 24.32 -20.35 -25.53
N ASN A 8 23.88 -21.45 -26.16
CA ASN A 8 22.73 -21.42 -27.07
C ASN A 8 21.44 -20.97 -26.37
N TYR A 9 21.16 -21.47 -25.17
CA TYR A 9 19.98 -21.07 -24.42
C TYR A 9 20.03 -19.58 -24.01
N ALA A 10 21.19 -19.10 -23.56
CA ALA A 10 21.41 -17.70 -23.21
C ALA A 10 21.26 -16.79 -24.43
N PHE A 11 21.86 -17.16 -25.56
CA PHE A 11 21.81 -16.42 -26.81
C PHE A 11 20.39 -16.32 -27.37
N ASN A 12 19.70 -17.46 -27.55
CA ASN A 12 18.38 -17.51 -28.19
C ASN A 12 17.32 -16.68 -27.45
N ASN A 13 17.46 -16.55 -26.13
CA ASN A 13 16.51 -15.82 -25.29
C ASN A 13 17.01 -14.44 -24.85
N ARG A 14 18.24 -14.07 -25.26
CA ARG A 14 18.95 -12.86 -24.81
C ARG A 14 19.01 -12.73 -23.28
N HIS A 15 19.32 -13.83 -22.60
CA HIS A 15 19.52 -13.81 -21.15
C HIS A 15 20.86 -13.16 -20.80
N LEU A 16 20.88 -12.52 -19.63
CA LEU A 16 22.11 -12.04 -19.00
C LEU A 16 22.62 -13.08 -18.01
N PHE A 17 23.93 -13.09 -17.79
CA PHE A 17 24.58 -13.91 -16.77
C PHE A 17 25.69 -13.13 -16.07
N VAL A 18 26.08 -13.59 -14.89
CA VAL A 18 27.23 -13.08 -14.13
C VAL A 18 28.32 -14.14 -14.07
N ASN A 19 29.58 -13.73 -14.07
CA ASN A 19 30.69 -14.62 -13.78
C ASN A 19 30.89 -14.71 -12.26
N LEU A 20 30.83 -15.93 -11.72
CA LEU A 20 31.05 -16.16 -10.29
C LEU A 20 32.52 -16.01 -9.88
N ASN A 21 33.46 -16.10 -10.81
CA ASN A 21 34.89 -15.96 -10.53
C ASN A 21 35.32 -14.49 -10.33
N ASP A 22 34.59 -13.52 -10.88
CA ASP A 22 34.98 -12.10 -10.79
C ASP A 22 35.05 -11.62 -9.34
N ASP A 23 35.91 -10.64 -9.06
CA ASP A 23 35.82 -9.91 -7.81
C ASP A 23 34.54 -9.05 -7.80
N TYR A 24 34.02 -8.68 -6.62
CA TYR A 24 32.77 -7.91 -6.54
C TYR A 24 32.87 -6.53 -7.19
N ILE A 25 34.07 -5.95 -7.20
CA ILE A 25 34.36 -4.67 -7.85
C ILE A 25 34.43 -4.78 -9.37
N GLU A 26 34.80 -5.96 -9.89
CA GLU A 26 34.96 -6.22 -11.32
C GLU A 26 33.71 -6.84 -11.96
N THR A 27 32.66 -7.04 -11.17
CA THR A 27 31.46 -7.75 -11.62
C THR A 27 30.84 -7.06 -12.83
N ALA A 28 30.57 -7.85 -13.87
CA ALA A 28 29.89 -7.40 -15.08
C ALA A 28 28.76 -8.36 -15.50
N PHE A 29 27.87 -7.89 -16.35
CA PHE A 29 26.86 -8.68 -17.03
C PHE A 29 27.34 -9.13 -18.38
N GLY A 30 27.39 -10.45 -18.57
CA GLY A 30 27.64 -11.06 -19.86
C GLY A 30 26.33 -11.22 -20.63
N GLN A 31 26.34 -10.79 -21.89
CA GLN A 31 25.32 -11.14 -22.87
C GLN A 31 26.00 -11.84 -24.06
N VAL A 32 25.54 -13.05 -24.38
CA VAL A 32 26.02 -13.73 -25.59
C VAL A 32 25.51 -12.98 -26.82
N ILE A 33 26.43 -12.51 -27.66
CA ILE A 33 26.13 -11.77 -28.90
C ILE A 33 26.21 -12.67 -30.11
N LYS A 34 27.14 -13.64 -30.11
CA LYS A 34 27.31 -14.57 -31.23
C LYS A 34 27.99 -15.85 -30.80
N ILE A 35 27.57 -16.97 -31.38
CA ILE A 35 28.17 -18.29 -31.16
C ILE A 35 28.70 -18.79 -32.49
N TYR A 36 29.98 -19.15 -32.52
CA TYR A 36 30.65 -19.78 -33.65
C TYR A 36 30.80 -21.29 -33.39
N LYS A 37 31.52 -21.99 -34.28
CA LYS A 37 31.75 -23.43 -34.13
C LYS A 37 32.46 -23.74 -32.80
N ASP A 38 33.55 -23.02 -32.54
CA ASP A 38 34.49 -23.26 -31.42
C ASP A 38 34.68 -22.01 -30.53
N ASP A 39 34.10 -20.86 -30.91
CA ASP A 39 34.22 -19.59 -30.18
C ASP A 39 32.85 -19.03 -29.77
N VAL A 40 32.84 -18.12 -28.80
CA VAL A 40 31.70 -17.31 -28.40
C VAL A 40 32.09 -15.85 -28.20
N GLU A 41 31.26 -14.93 -28.67
CA GLU A 41 31.37 -13.49 -28.41
C GLU A 41 30.37 -13.07 -27.33
N ILE A 42 30.87 -12.39 -26.31
CA ILE A 42 30.10 -11.91 -25.16
C ILE A 42 30.33 -10.42 -25.01
N LEU A 43 29.24 -9.67 -24.92
CA LEU A 43 29.26 -8.28 -24.49
C LEU A 43 29.19 -8.24 -22.98
N TRP A 44 30.21 -7.71 -22.35
CA TRP A 44 30.26 -7.46 -20.92
C TRP A 44 29.87 -6.01 -20.62
N ILE A 45 28.94 -5.84 -19.68
CA ILE A 45 28.41 -4.54 -19.26
C ILE A 45 28.60 -4.39 -17.75
N SER A 46 29.39 -3.40 -17.34
CA SER A 46 29.62 -3.02 -15.94
C SER A 46 29.18 -1.57 -15.70
N ASN A 47 28.79 -1.30 -14.45
CA ASN A 47 28.45 0.04 -13.95
C ASN A 47 29.68 0.88 -13.59
N GLU A 48 30.85 0.26 -13.42
CA GLU A 48 32.09 0.99 -13.13
C GLU A 48 32.89 1.27 -14.40
N ASN A 49 33.24 2.54 -14.63
CA ASN A 49 34.14 2.96 -15.72
C ASN A 49 35.56 2.39 -15.59
N SER A 50 35.89 1.76 -14.46
CA SER A 50 37.23 1.24 -14.11
C SER A 50 37.47 -0.22 -14.50
N THR A 51 36.47 -0.97 -14.99
CA THR A 51 36.69 -2.39 -15.29
C THR A 51 37.28 -2.60 -16.70
N ASN A 52 38.43 -3.29 -16.78
CA ASN A 52 38.99 -3.86 -18.03
C ASN A 52 38.04 -4.89 -18.70
N GLU A 53 36.92 -5.20 -18.05
CA GLU A 53 35.90 -6.13 -18.49
C GLU A 53 34.91 -5.53 -19.50
N ASN A 54 34.68 -4.21 -19.50
CA ASN A 54 33.60 -3.60 -20.28
C ASN A 54 33.84 -3.72 -21.80
N GLY A 55 32.84 -4.20 -22.54
CA GLY A 55 32.88 -4.32 -24.00
C GLY A 55 32.80 -5.74 -24.54
N LEU A 56 33.02 -5.87 -25.85
CA LEU A 56 32.90 -7.14 -26.56
C LEU A 56 34.17 -7.97 -26.41
N LYS A 57 34.04 -9.19 -25.88
CA LYS A 57 35.12 -10.15 -25.71
C LYS A 57 34.81 -11.46 -26.43
N LYS A 58 35.86 -12.13 -26.90
CA LYS A 58 35.77 -13.41 -27.61
C LYS A 58 36.50 -14.48 -26.82
N TYR A 59 35.84 -15.62 -26.60
CA TYR A 59 36.35 -16.76 -25.84
C TYR A 59 36.28 -18.03 -26.69
N LYS A 60 37.22 -18.96 -26.48
CA LYS A 60 37.04 -20.34 -26.94
C LYS A 60 36.01 -21.03 -26.04
N ILE A 61 35.12 -21.84 -26.61
CA ILE A 61 34.05 -22.51 -25.84
C ILE A 61 34.63 -23.45 -24.76
N GLU A 62 35.80 -24.03 -25.02
CA GLU A 62 36.51 -24.93 -24.09
C GLU A 62 37.10 -24.16 -22.89
N ASP A 63 37.75 -23.03 -23.16
CA ASP A 63 38.37 -22.18 -22.12
C ASP A 63 37.31 -21.40 -21.33
N PHE A 64 36.16 -21.14 -21.95
CA PHE A 64 35.05 -20.43 -21.32
C PHE A 64 34.56 -21.10 -20.03
N GLU A 65 34.60 -22.43 -19.93
CA GLU A 65 34.21 -23.17 -18.71
C GLU A 65 35.16 -22.93 -17.53
N ILE A 66 36.43 -22.68 -17.83
CA ILE A 66 37.50 -22.47 -16.85
C ILE A 66 37.51 -21.00 -16.42
N GLU A 67 37.45 -20.09 -17.39
CA GLU A 67 37.54 -18.64 -17.16
C GLU A 67 36.25 -18.07 -16.56
N VAL A 68 35.11 -18.61 -16.97
CA VAL A 68 33.79 -18.14 -16.56
C VAL A 68 33.07 -19.27 -15.84
N LYS A 69 32.55 -18.99 -14.64
CA LYS A 69 31.65 -19.90 -13.91
C LYS A 69 30.23 -19.34 -13.90
N PRO A 70 29.48 -19.33 -15.03
CA PRO A 70 28.19 -18.67 -15.10
C PRO A 70 27.08 -19.71 -14.98
N PHE A 71 26.37 -19.75 -13.87
CA PHE A 71 25.13 -20.54 -13.83
C PHE A 71 23.90 -19.77 -13.42
N LEU A 72 24.04 -18.50 -13.02
CA LEU A 72 22.85 -17.69 -12.81
C LEU A 72 22.50 -16.89 -14.06
N LEU A 73 21.70 -17.52 -14.91
CA LEU A 73 20.89 -16.78 -15.87
C LEU A 73 19.90 -15.94 -15.08
N PHE A 74 19.84 -14.66 -15.41
CA PHE A 74 18.81 -13.79 -14.90
C PHE A 74 18.30 -12.89 -16.04
N ASN A 75 17.03 -12.54 -15.94
CA ASN A 75 16.43 -11.56 -16.80
C ASN A 75 15.51 -10.72 -15.92
N THR A 76 15.81 -9.45 -15.76
CA THR A 76 15.02 -8.54 -14.92
C THR A 76 13.72 -8.10 -15.61
N TYR A 77 13.57 -8.35 -16.92
CA TYR A 77 12.49 -7.84 -17.74
C TYR A 77 11.63 -8.93 -18.43
N LYS A 78 12.00 -10.21 -18.29
CA LYS A 78 11.25 -11.35 -18.85
C LYS A 78 11.11 -12.48 -17.84
N THR A 79 9.96 -13.14 -17.86
CA THR A 79 9.67 -14.31 -17.04
C THR A 79 10.22 -15.58 -17.68
N TYR A 80 10.89 -16.42 -16.90
CA TYR A 80 11.36 -17.72 -17.38
C TYR A 80 10.20 -18.72 -17.51
N GLN A 81 10.15 -19.44 -18.63
CA GLN A 81 9.22 -20.57 -18.81
C GLN A 81 9.67 -21.82 -18.03
N LYS A 82 10.99 -22.01 -17.88
CA LYS A 82 11.55 -23.15 -17.16
C LYS A 82 11.41 -22.91 -15.65
N LYS A 83 10.72 -23.82 -14.96
CA LYS A 83 10.37 -23.73 -13.53
C LYS A 83 11.56 -23.40 -12.63
N GLU A 84 12.71 -24.03 -12.85
CA GLU A 84 13.92 -23.83 -12.03
C GLU A 84 14.40 -22.37 -12.05
N HIS A 85 14.50 -21.75 -13.24
CA HIS A 85 14.93 -20.36 -13.37
C HIS A 85 13.87 -19.38 -12.86
N LEU A 86 12.60 -19.72 -13.02
CA LEU A 86 11.49 -18.93 -12.48
C LEU A 86 11.53 -18.87 -10.95
N GLU A 87 11.80 -20.00 -10.29
CA GLU A 87 11.92 -20.05 -8.82
C GLU A 87 13.12 -19.25 -8.32
N ILE A 88 14.26 -19.31 -9.01
CA ILE A 88 15.45 -18.49 -8.71
C ILE A 88 15.15 -17.00 -8.90
N GLN A 89 14.47 -16.62 -9.99
CA GLN A 89 14.09 -15.23 -10.27
C GLN A 89 13.15 -14.67 -9.20
N LYS A 90 12.15 -15.45 -8.76
CA LYS A 90 11.27 -15.05 -7.65
C LYS A 90 12.06 -14.77 -6.38
N LYS A 91 13.03 -15.64 -6.06
CA LYS A 91 13.91 -15.47 -4.89
C LYS A 91 14.76 -14.21 -4.99
N LEU A 92 15.34 -13.91 -6.16
CA LEU A 92 16.15 -12.72 -6.42
C LEU A 92 15.42 -11.41 -6.07
N ASN A 93 14.10 -11.36 -6.12
CA ASN A 93 13.34 -10.13 -5.81
C ASN A 93 13.19 -9.83 -4.30
N ASN A 94 13.71 -10.67 -3.40
CA ASN A 94 13.50 -10.56 -1.94
C ASN A 94 14.62 -9.77 -1.21
N TRP A 95 15.14 -8.70 -1.83
CA TRP A 95 16.24 -7.90 -1.27
C TRP A 95 15.91 -7.14 0.00
N HIS A 96 14.63 -6.95 0.32
CA HIS A 96 14.20 -6.34 1.58
C HIS A 96 14.82 -7.05 2.81
N LEU A 97 15.05 -8.37 2.72
CA LEU A 97 15.69 -9.14 3.78
C LEU A 97 17.12 -8.67 4.06
N VAL A 98 17.89 -8.38 3.00
CA VAL A 98 19.26 -7.86 3.13
C VAL A 98 19.23 -6.40 3.58
N ILE A 99 18.33 -5.60 3.00
CA ILE A 99 18.13 -4.19 3.38
C ILE A 99 17.86 -4.09 4.89
N ASN A 100 17.00 -4.95 5.44
CA ASN A 100 16.71 -4.96 6.88
C ASN A 100 17.98 -5.20 7.72
N HIS A 101 18.83 -6.14 7.35
CA HIS A 101 20.10 -6.40 8.06
C HIS A 101 21.10 -5.24 7.89
N ILE A 102 21.14 -4.59 6.72
CA ILE A 102 21.96 -3.38 6.51
C ILE A 102 21.48 -2.27 7.46
N TYR A 103 20.17 -2.10 7.64
CA TYR A 103 19.63 -1.14 8.59
C TYR A 103 19.91 -1.51 10.06
N GLU A 104 19.94 -2.78 10.41
CA GLU A 104 20.29 -3.22 11.77
C GLU A 104 21.80 -3.12 12.06
N SER A 105 22.64 -3.03 11.02
CA SER A 105 24.09 -2.96 11.15
C SER A 105 24.62 -1.57 11.52
N ASP A 106 25.75 -1.55 12.21
CA ASP A 106 26.54 -0.34 12.44
C ASP A 106 27.00 0.27 11.11
N LYS A 107 26.81 1.59 10.96
CA LYS A 107 27.19 2.37 9.77
C LYS A 107 26.49 1.95 8.47
N ARG A 108 25.30 1.33 8.55
CA ARG A 108 24.46 0.99 7.38
C ARG A 108 25.20 0.17 6.31
N ARG A 109 25.94 -0.86 6.73
CA ARG A 109 26.72 -1.72 5.83
C ARG A 109 26.80 -3.16 6.34
N LEU A 110 26.65 -4.12 5.44
CA LEU A 110 26.72 -5.54 5.77
C LEU A 110 27.96 -6.16 5.15
N LYS A 111 28.72 -6.96 5.90
CA LYS A 111 29.85 -7.70 5.31
C LYS A 111 29.32 -8.68 4.28
N ILE A 112 30.00 -8.84 3.15
CA ILE A 112 29.59 -9.75 2.08
C ILE A 112 29.38 -11.18 2.60
N LYS A 113 30.30 -11.69 3.43
CA LYS A 113 30.18 -13.02 4.07
C LYS A 113 28.90 -13.19 4.89
N ASP A 114 28.43 -12.13 5.53
CA ASP A 114 27.24 -12.16 6.38
C ASP A 114 25.97 -11.95 5.52
N CYS A 115 26.04 -11.14 4.46
CA CYS A 115 25.03 -11.04 3.42
C CYS A 115 24.75 -12.41 2.76
N ILE A 116 25.79 -13.15 2.39
CA ILE A 116 25.69 -14.51 1.85
C ILE A 116 24.91 -15.42 2.81
N LYS A 117 25.26 -15.42 4.10
CA LYS A 117 24.56 -16.24 5.11
C LYS A 117 23.08 -15.87 5.24
N VAL A 118 22.76 -14.57 5.21
CA VAL A 118 21.37 -14.09 5.24
C VAL A 118 20.59 -14.63 4.04
N ILE A 119 21.14 -14.49 2.83
CA ILE A 119 20.51 -14.94 1.59
C ILE A 119 20.33 -16.47 1.59
N GLN A 120 21.37 -17.23 1.93
CA GLN A 120 21.32 -18.69 2.00
C GLN A 120 20.23 -19.17 2.96
N LYS A 121 20.19 -18.59 4.17
CA LYS A 121 19.23 -18.99 5.21
C LYS A 121 17.80 -18.62 4.85
N LYS A 122 17.56 -17.37 4.43
CA LYS A 122 16.20 -16.87 4.20
C LYS A 122 15.60 -17.36 2.88
N LEU A 123 16.42 -17.55 1.84
CA LEU A 123 15.94 -17.97 0.51
C LEU A 123 16.19 -19.44 0.20
N ASN A 124 16.84 -20.18 1.11
CA ASN A 124 17.23 -21.58 0.93
C ASN A 124 17.94 -21.80 -0.42
N VAL A 125 19.12 -21.19 -0.56
CA VAL A 125 19.97 -21.25 -1.76
C VAL A 125 21.41 -21.61 -1.41
N THR A 126 22.16 -22.09 -2.41
CA THR A 126 23.59 -22.39 -2.26
C THR A 126 24.41 -21.11 -2.11
N LYS A 127 25.66 -21.24 -1.66
CA LYS A 127 26.60 -20.13 -1.53
C LYS A 127 26.80 -19.43 -2.89
N ASP A 128 27.09 -20.21 -3.93
CA ASP A 128 27.30 -19.73 -5.31
C ASP A 128 26.10 -18.93 -5.83
N ILE A 129 24.86 -19.37 -5.54
CA ILE A 129 23.66 -18.62 -5.93
C ILE A 129 23.54 -17.31 -5.13
N ALA A 130 23.88 -17.32 -3.84
CA ALA A 130 23.86 -16.11 -3.02
C ALA A 130 24.91 -15.08 -3.49
N GLU A 131 26.10 -15.53 -3.85
CA GLU A 131 27.15 -14.68 -4.44
C GLU A 131 26.68 -14.08 -5.77
N ALA A 132 26.06 -14.89 -6.64
CA ALA A 132 25.46 -14.42 -7.88
C ALA A 132 24.42 -13.32 -7.64
N PHE A 133 23.53 -13.51 -6.66
CA PHE A 133 22.47 -12.54 -6.33
C PHE A 133 23.07 -11.19 -5.94
N ILE A 134 24.09 -11.20 -5.08
CA ILE A 134 24.81 -9.99 -4.65
C ILE A 134 25.41 -9.26 -5.85
N LYS A 135 26.17 -9.98 -6.68
CA LYS A 135 26.78 -9.46 -7.91
C LYS A 135 25.74 -8.82 -8.83
N ILE A 136 24.61 -9.49 -9.05
CA ILE A 136 23.52 -9.00 -9.88
C ILE A 136 22.92 -7.70 -9.36
N ASN A 137 22.83 -7.52 -8.04
CA ASN A 137 22.19 -6.33 -7.49
C ASN A 137 23.13 -5.14 -7.37
N ILE A 138 24.44 -5.39 -7.31
CA ILE A 138 25.47 -4.34 -7.44
C ILE A 138 25.46 -3.77 -8.86
N VAL A 139 25.43 -4.62 -9.90
CA VAL A 139 25.55 -4.17 -11.30
C VAL A 139 24.21 -3.84 -11.95
N GLY A 140 23.13 -4.55 -11.62
CA GLY A 140 21.90 -4.50 -12.42
C GLY A 140 20.80 -3.59 -11.94
N SER A 141 21.02 -2.89 -10.83
CA SER A 141 19.91 -2.16 -10.21
C SER A 141 20.24 -0.78 -9.68
N ASP A 142 21.51 -0.34 -9.69
CA ASP A 142 22.01 0.90 -9.07
C ASP A 142 21.57 1.09 -7.61
N LYS A 143 21.02 0.05 -6.98
CA LYS A 143 20.44 0.07 -5.64
C LYS A 143 21.45 -0.28 -4.57
N PHE A 144 22.46 -1.05 -4.92
CA PHE A 144 23.48 -1.53 -3.99
C PHE A 144 24.86 -1.15 -4.48
N LYS A 145 25.77 -0.95 -3.53
CA LYS A 145 27.16 -0.62 -3.79
C LYS A 145 28.06 -1.60 -3.08
N PHE A 146 29.21 -1.88 -3.69
CA PHE A 146 30.30 -2.61 -3.08
C PHE A 146 31.30 -1.65 -2.47
N GLU A 147 31.77 -1.94 -1.26
CA GLU A 147 32.80 -1.16 -0.58
C GLU A 147 33.90 -2.08 -0.01
N LYS A 148 35.14 -1.88 -0.48
CA LYS A 148 36.33 -2.57 0.05
C LYS A 148 37.03 -1.69 1.06
N LEU A 149 37.14 -2.16 2.30
CA LEU A 149 37.79 -1.45 3.41
C LEU A 149 38.87 -2.32 4.03
N LYS A 150 39.76 -1.72 4.84
CA LYS A 150 40.75 -2.47 5.63
C LYS A 150 40.11 -3.55 6.52
N SER A 151 38.88 -3.32 6.98
CA SER A 151 38.13 -4.23 7.88
C SER A 151 37.37 -5.34 7.14
N GLY A 152 37.40 -5.38 5.81
CA GLY A 152 36.75 -6.37 4.97
C GLY A 152 35.95 -5.76 3.82
N GLU A 153 35.13 -6.61 3.20
CA GLU A 153 34.30 -6.30 2.04
C GLU A 153 32.84 -6.20 2.43
N TYR A 154 32.18 -5.15 1.93
CA TYR A 154 30.84 -4.76 2.36
C TYR A 154 29.92 -4.51 1.18
N ILE A 155 28.63 -4.71 1.43
CA ILE A 155 27.53 -4.22 0.61
C ILE A 155 26.81 -3.09 1.36
N THR A 156 26.55 -1.99 0.64
CA THR A 156 25.81 -0.82 1.12
C THR A 156 24.66 -0.51 0.16
N LEU A 157 23.75 0.36 0.60
CA LEU A 157 22.69 0.88 -0.27
C LEU A 157 23.26 2.03 -1.10
N SER A 158 22.73 2.25 -2.30
CA SER A 158 22.92 3.52 -2.98
C SER A 158 22.21 4.64 -2.23
N LYS A 159 22.64 5.88 -2.45
CA LYS A 159 22.08 7.05 -1.78
C LYS A 159 20.57 7.17 -2.02
N GLU A 160 20.14 6.94 -3.26
CA GLU A 160 18.73 7.00 -3.66
C GLU A 160 17.90 5.91 -2.96
N LEU A 161 18.40 4.66 -2.92
CA LEU A 161 17.71 3.60 -2.19
C LEU A 161 17.71 3.86 -0.68
N GLU A 162 18.80 4.38 -0.13
CA GLU A 162 18.87 4.75 1.28
C GLU A 162 17.83 5.81 1.66
N GLU A 163 17.73 6.90 0.89
CA GLU A 163 16.72 7.95 1.08
C GLU A 163 15.30 7.38 1.00
N PHE A 164 15.04 6.53 0.00
CA PHE A 164 13.75 5.85 -0.16
C PHE A 164 13.42 4.93 1.03
N GLU A 165 14.37 4.11 1.49
CA GLU A 165 14.18 3.23 2.65
C GLU A 165 14.02 4.01 3.97
N ASN A 166 14.76 5.12 4.14
CA ASN A 166 14.64 5.99 5.30
C ASN A 166 13.25 6.60 5.39
N LYS A 167 12.71 7.10 4.27
CA LYS A 167 11.35 7.65 4.23
C LYS A 167 10.32 6.59 4.59
N LYS A 168 10.43 5.37 4.03
CA LYS A 168 9.52 4.27 4.39
C LYS A 168 9.55 3.92 5.88
N ARG A 169 10.74 3.79 6.46
CA ARG A 169 10.91 3.46 7.88
C ARG A 169 10.41 4.58 8.80
N TYR A 170 10.66 5.83 8.44
CA TYR A 170 10.12 6.98 9.17
C TYR A 170 8.59 6.93 9.19
N LEU A 171 7.95 6.75 8.04
CA LEU A 171 6.49 6.68 7.94
C LEU A 171 5.88 5.49 8.70
N SER A 172 6.54 4.33 8.68
CA SER A 172 6.15 3.16 9.47
C SER A 172 6.33 3.41 10.98
N SER A 173 7.33 4.20 11.39
CA SER A 173 7.62 4.48 12.80
C SER A 173 6.57 5.35 13.51
N ILE A 174 5.80 6.16 12.76
CA ILE A 174 4.67 6.94 13.30
C ILE A 174 3.66 6.00 13.99
N SER A 175 3.42 4.86 13.38
CA SER A 175 2.51 3.84 13.88
C SER A 175 3.10 3.08 15.07
N ASP A 176 4.41 2.87 15.07
CA ASP A 176 5.12 2.32 16.22
C ASP A 176 5.07 3.26 17.44
N GLU A 177 5.03 4.58 17.26
CA GLU A 177 4.84 5.56 18.34
C GLU A 177 3.51 5.31 19.07
N ILE A 178 2.40 5.30 18.33
CA ILE A 178 1.04 5.07 18.87
C ILE A 178 0.98 3.73 19.59
N ARG A 179 1.51 2.66 18.99
CA ARG A 179 1.46 1.34 19.62
C ARG A 179 2.32 1.28 20.89
N SER A 180 3.54 1.81 20.85
CA SER A 180 4.47 1.76 21.98
C SER A 180 3.88 2.50 23.19
N GLN A 181 3.34 3.69 22.98
CA GLN A 181 2.72 4.48 24.05
C GLN A 181 1.44 3.82 24.59
N SER A 182 0.67 3.15 23.73
CA SER A 182 -0.52 2.38 24.12
C SER A 182 -0.19 1.09 24.90
N ASN A 183 0.90 0.40 24.56
CA ASN A 183 1.31 -0.79 25.30
C ASN A 183 1.81 -0.45 26.71
N ARG A 184 2.42 0.72 26.89
CA ARG A 184 2.93 1.17 28.19
C ARG A 184 1.81 1.37 29.22
N ILE A 185 0.63 1.82 28.80
CA ILE A 185 -0.48 2.08 29.73
C ILE A 185 -1.03 0.79 30.36
N ASP A 186 -0.98 -0.33 29.63
CA ASP A 186 -1.44 -1.64 30.13
C ASP A 186 -0.63 -2.14 31.34
N TYR A 187 0.62 -1.68 31.50
CA TYR A 187 1.46 -2.05 32.65
C TYR A 187 1.20 -1.22 33.90
N VAL A 188 0.49 -0.09 33.76
CA VAL A 188 0.33 0.90 34.84
C VAL A 188 -1.13 1.04 35.27
N ILE A 189 -2.09 0.79 34.37
CA ILE A 189 -3.51 0.97 34.62
C ILE A 189 -4.27 -0.31 34.30
N GLY A 190 -5.02 -0.83 35.29
CA GLY A 190 -5.91 -1.99 35.12
C GLY A 190 -7.37 -1.66 34.79
N HIS A 191 -7.79 -0.38 34.91
CA HIS A 191 -9.16 0.05 34.64
C HIS A 191 -9.40 0.27 33.14
N GLY A 192 -10.24 -0.56 32.53
CA GLY A 192 -10.47 -0.58 31.07
C GLY A 192 -10.95 0.75 30.47
N GLN A 193 -11.83 1.48 31.17
CA GLN A 193 -12.32 2.78 30.69
C GLN A 193 -11.21 3.83 30.65
N THR A 194 -10.39 3.91 31.70
CA THR A 194 -9.25 4.83 31.75
C THR A 194 -8.23 4.52 30.64
N VAL A 195 -7.97 3.25 30.37
CA VAL A 195 -7.11 2.80 29.26
C VAL A 195 -7.71 3.20 27.90
N GLY A 196 -9.03 3.07 27.73
CA GLY A 196 -9.76 3.54 26.54
C GLY A 196 -9.57 5.04 26.30
N ASN A 197 -9.92 5.87 27.28
CA ASN A 197 -9.81 7.32 27.19
C ASN A 197 -8.35 7.77 26.91
N TYR A 198 -7.37 7.10 27.52
CA TYR A 198 -5.95 7.38 27.24
C TYR A 198 -5.60 7.06 25.79
N ARG A 199 -6.07 5.92 25.26
CA ARG A 199 -5.82 5.50 23.88
C ARG A 199 -6.42 6.45 22.85
N GLU A 200 -7.61 6.98 23.12
CA GLU A 200 -8.25 8.04 22.33
C GLU A 200 -7.38 9.31 22.34
N LYS A 201 -7.01 9.81 23.53
CA LYS A 201 -6.15 11.01 23.66
C LYS A 201 -4.80 10.83 22.99
N LEU A 202 -4.19 9.65 23.10
CA LEU A 202 -2.94 9.30 22.44
C LEU A 202 -3.08 9.37 20.92
N PHE A 203 -4.14 8.75 20.38
CA PHE A 203 -4.40 8.76 18.95
C PHE A 203 -4.59 10.20 18.44
N THR A 204 -5.40 11.00 19.13
CA THR A 204 -5.62 12.42 18.84
C THR A 204 -4.32 13.23 18.90
N SER A 205 -3.49 13.01 19.92
CA SER A 205 -2.21 13.71 20.07
C SER A 205 -1.27 13.44 18.91
N VAL A 206 -1.13 12.18 18.48
CA VAL A 206 -0.28 11.86 17.32
C VAL A 206 -0.88 12.44 16.04
N LEU A 207 -2.19 12.29 15.84
CA LEU A 207 -2.87 12.77 14.64
C LEU A 207 -2.79 14.30 14.48
N SER A 208 -2.85 15.04 15.59
CA SER A 208 -2.75 16.50 15.61
C SER A 208 -1.44 17.05 15.05
N LYS A 209 -0.37 16.24 15.04
CA LYS A 209 0.94 16.62 14.46
C LYS A 209 0.91 16.67 12.93
N TYR A 210 -0.03 15.97 12.29
CA TYR A 210 -0.07 15.77 10.84
C TYR A 210 -1.25 16.44 10.16
N ILE A 211 -2.33 16.71 10.89
CA ILE A 211 -3.52 17.35 10.33
C ILE A 211 -3.31 18.87 10.23
N PRO A 212 -3.62 19.51 9.08
CA PRO A 212 -3.57 20.96 8.94
C PRO A 212 -4.44 21.68 9.98
N LYS A 213 -3.99 22.84 10.47
CA LYS A 213 -4.70 23.65 11.47
C LYS A 213 -6.11 24.11 11.03
N LYS A 214 -6.44 24.01 9.74
CA LYS A 214 -7.79 24.21 9.21
C LYS A 214 -8.81 23.28 9.91
N PHE A 215 -8.38 22.09 10.30
CA PHE A 215 -9.23 21.10 10.94
C PHE A 215 -8.97 21.03 12.44
N HIS A 216 -10.01 20.69 13.19
CA HIS A 216 -9.91 20.35 14.60
C HIS A 216 -10.21 18.86 14.82
N ILE A 217 -9.59 18.28 15.84
CA ILE A 217 -9.79 16.89 16.25
C ILE A 217 -10.37 16.93 17.65
N ALA A 218 -11.55 16.33 17.85
CA ALA A 218 -12.28 16.37 19.11
C ALA A 218 -13.08 15.08 19.31
N THR A 219 -13.56 14.84 20.53
CA THR A 219 -14.62 13.86 20.78
C THR A 219 -15.98 14.59 20.81
N GLY A 220 -17.07 13.90 20.54
CA GLY A 220 -18.40 14.48 20.74
C GLY A 220 -19.45 13.98 19.78
N PHE A 221 -20.32 14.88 19.33
CA PHE A 221 -21.54 14.54 18.61
C PHE A 221 -21.63 15.29 17.29
N ILE A 222 -22.35 14.68 16.34
CA ILE A 222 -22.84 15.36 15.14
C ILE A 222 -24.30 15.73 15.40
N GLU A 223 -24.72 16.92 14.99
CA GLU A 223 -26.10 17.37 15.15
C GLU A 223 -27.12 16.35 14.62
N GLY A 224 -28.18 16.12 15.40
CA GLY A 224 -29.21 15.14 15.06
C GLY A 224 -28.78 13.67 15.24
N ILE A 225 -27.56 13.40 15.68
CA ILE A 225 -27.05 12.06 15.97
C ILE A 225 -26.78 11.93 17.48
N SER A 226 -27.40 10.94 18.13
CA SER A 226 -27.32 10.75 19.58
C SER A 226 -26.07 9.99 20.05
N LYS A 227 -25.33 9.36 19.13
CA LYS A 227 -24.12 8.62 19.46
C LYS A 227 -22.94 9.57 19.61
N GLN A 228 -22.21 9.41 20.72
CA GLN A 228 -20.89 10.01 20.87
C GLN A 228 -19.88 9.28 19.98
N ILE A 229 -19.08 10.07 19.28
CA ILE A 229 -18.02 9.61 18.39
C ILE A 229 -16.69 9.82 19.11
N ASP A 230 -15.88 8.77 19.17
CA ASP A 230 -14.59 8.77 19.86
C ASP A 230 -13.69 9.88 19.28
N ILE A 231 -13.61 9.99 17.95
CA ILE A 231 -12.85 11.05 17.25
C ILE A 231 -13.65 11.60 16.06
N ILE A 232 -13.85 12.92 16.06
CA ILE A 232 -14.39 13.71 14.96
C ILE A 232 -13.28 14.64 14.47
N ILE A 233 -13.07 14.64 13.15
CA ILE A 233 -12.27 15.67 12.47
C ILE A 233 -13.24 16.54 11.69
N TYR A 234 -13.25 17.84 11.98
CA TYR A 234 -14.13 18.78 11.32
C TYR A 234 -13.40 20.05 10.88
N ASP A 235 -13.93 20.70 9.86
CA ASP A 235 -13.45 21.98 9.34
C ASP A 235 -13.83 23.12 10.29
N GLN A 236 -12.95 23.43 11.24
CA GLN A 236 -13.13 24.52 12.19
C GLN A 236 -12.89 25.90 11.59
N HIS A 237 -12.33 25.98 10.37
CA HIS A 237 -12.06 27.24 9.73
C HIS A 237 -13.31 27.82 9.08
N ASN A 238 -14.10 26.97 8.43
CA ASN A 238 -15.30 27.38 7.71
C ASN A 238 -16.60 27.21 8.53
N TYR A 239 -16.61 26.40 9.58
CA TYR A 239 -17.81 26.11 10.36
C TYR A 239 -17.60 26.38 11.85
N ILE A 240 -18.58 27.04 12.45
CA ILE A 240 -18.69 27.15 13.90
C ILE A 240 -19.31 25.87 14.48
N PRO A 241 -18.79 25.33 15.59
CA PRO A 241 -19.46 24.25 16.31
C PRO A 241 -20.72 24.80 16.99
N THR A 242 -21.74 23.96 17.12
CA THR A 242 -22.99 24.28 17.83
C THR A 242 -22.78 24.32 19.33
N PHE A 243 -21.88 23.45 19.82
CA PHE A 243 -21.42 23.45 21.19
C PHE A 243 -19.93 23.09 21.22
N ARG A 244 -19.18 23.71 22.12
CA ARG A 244 -17.78 23.37 22.39
C ARG A 244 -17.44 23.65 23.84
N ASP A 245 -16.89 22.65 24.51
CA ASP A 245 -16.28 22.76 25.83
C ASP A 245 -15.04 21.87 25.88
N ASP A 246 -13.87 22.48 25.97
CA ASP A 246 -12.56 21.84 25.79
C ASP A 246 -12.51 20.92 24.53
N ASP A 247 -12.39 19.61 24.76
CA ASP A 247 -12.26 18.55 23.75
C ASP A 247 -13.63 17.96 23.32
N LEU A 248 -14.74 18.39 23.95
CA LEU A 248 -16.09 17.93 23.64
C LEU A 248 -16.80 18.92 22.70
N VAL A 249 -17.26 18.44 21.54
CA VAL A 249 -17.95 19.28 20.53
C VAL A 249 -19.29 18.72 20.11
N VAL A 250 -20.19 19.60 19.67
CA VAL A 250 -21.33 19.26 18.81
C VAL A 250 -21.16 20.02 17.51
N VAL A 251 -21.08 19.30 16.39
CA VAL A 251 -20.77 19.89 15.07
C VAL A 251 -21.83 19.62 14.03
N LYS A 252 -21.93 20.51 13.05
CA LYS A 252 -22.81 20.34 11.88
C LYS A 252 -22.29 19.22 10.99
N LYS A 253 -23.19 18.45 10.39
CA LYS A 253 -22.84 17.31 9.52
C LYS A 253 -21.95 17.72 8.34
N GLU A 254 -22.17 18.91 7.79
CA GLU A 254 -21.44 19.48 6.65
C GLU A 254 -19.99 19.85 6.98
N SER A 255 -19.67 20.03 8.26
CA SER A 255 -18.32 20.34 8.72
C SER A 255 -17.45 19.09 8.89
N VAL A 256 -18.06 17.90 8.95
CA VAL A 256 -17.39 16.64 9.27
C VAL A 256 -16.54 16.18 8.09
N ILE A 257 -15.26 15.93 8.36
CA ILE A 257 -14.28 15.41 7.40
C ILE A 257 -13.95 13.95 7.69
N ALA A 258 -13.97 13.56 8.96
CA ALA A 258 -13.75 12.18 9.36
C ALA A 258 -14.42 11.84 10.69
N VAL A 259 -14.82 10.58 10.83
CA VAL A 259 -15.23 9.96 12.09
C VAL A 259 -14.39 8.69 12.30
N ILE A 260 -13.91 8.47 13.52
CA ILE A 260 -13.07 7.31 13.84
C ILE A 260 -13.54 6.70 15.17
N GLU A 261 -13.80 5.40 15.14
CA GLU A 261 -14.05 4.58 16.32
C GLU A 261 -12.72 4.00 16.83
N ILE A 262 -12.43 4.21 18.11
CA ILE A 262 -11.23 3.69 18.78
C ILE A 262 -11.62 2.53 19.68
N LYS A 263 -10.96 1.37 19.52
CA LYS A 263 -11.19 0.21 20.38
C LYS A 263 -9.90 -0.30 20.98
N SER A 264 -9.92 -0.52 22.30
CA SER A 264 -8.81 -1.18 23.01
C SER A 264 -8.57 -2.60 22.48
N THR A 265 -9.65 -3.37 22.37
CA THR A 265 -9.63 -4.74 21.86
C THR A 265 -10.82 -4.96 20.95
N LEU A 266 -10.56 -5.37 19.71
CA LEU A 266 -11.57 -5.76 18.76
C LEU A 266 -12.01 -7.20 19.02
N ASN A 267 -13.28 -7.37 19.35
CA ASN A 267 -13.99 -8.64 19.37
C ASN A 267 -15.27 -8.54 18.51
N ALA A 268 -16.04 -9.63 18.42
CA ALA A 268 -17.24 -9.66 17.59
C ALA A 268 -18.28 -8.59 18.00
N LYS A 269 -18.44 -8.34 19.30
CA LYS A 269 -19.38 -7.34 19.83
C LYS A 269 -18.91 -5.93 19.49
N THR A 270 -17.67 -5.57 19.81
CA THR A 270 -17.16 -4.22 19.57
C THR A 270 -17.06 -3.89 18.08
N LEU A 271 -16.76 -4.89 17.23
CA LEU A 271 -16.77 -4.71 15.78
C LEU A 271 -18.18 -4.39 15.28
N LYS A 272 -19.18 -5.15 15.74
CA LYS A 272 -20.59 -4.91 15.40
C LYS A 272 -21.03 -3.50 15.86
N GLU A 273 -20.78 -3.14 17.12
CA GLU A 273 -21.14 -1.83 17.68
C GLU A 273 -20.48 -0.65 16.95
N SER A 274 -19.22 -0.82 16.48
CA SER A 274 -18.55 0.19 15.67
C SER A 274 -19.16 0.33 14.27
N LEU A 275 -19.54 -0.79 13.63
CA LEU A 275 -20.19 -0.77 12.32
C LEU A 275 -21.59 -0.14 12.39
N GLU A 276 -22.43 -0.56 13.35
CA GLU A 276 -23.75 0.04 13.63
C GLU A 276 -23.62 1.54 13.93
N GLY A 277 -22.56 1.92 14.64
CA GLY A 277 -22.22 3.30 14.90
C GLY A 277 -21.97 4.14 13.65
N ILE A 278 -21.20 3.60 12.73
CA ILE A 278 -20.88 4.25 11.46
C ILE A 278 -22.12 4.36 10.58
N GLU A 279 -22.90 3.29 10.49
CA GLU A 279 -24.16 3.23 9.75
C GLU A 279 -25.14 4.32 10.23
N MET A 280 -25.34 4.45 11.54
CA MET A 280 -26.24 5.47 12.09
C MET A 280 -25.80 6.92 11.76
N ILE A 281 -24.51 7.15 11.51
CA ILE A 281 -23.99 8.46 11.08
C ILE A 281 -24.28 8.69 9.58
N THR A 282 -24.25 7.63 8.76
CA THR A 282 -24.43 7.71 7.31
C THR A 282 -25.89 7.78 6.88
N GLU A 283 -26.80 7.05 7.55
CA GLU A 283 -28.23 6.90 7.20
C GLU A 283 -29.00 8.22 6.98
N LYS A 284 -28.59 9.33 7.61
CA LYS A 284 -29.36 10.59 7.59
C LYS A 284 -29.05 11.52 6.40
N GLY A 285 -28.71 10.98 5.23
CA GLY A 285 -28.39 11.75 4.01
C GLY A 285 -27.09 12.56 4.11
N MET A 286 -26.05 12.19 3.37
CA MET A 286 -24.75 12.88 3.44
C MET A 286 -24.73 14.12 2.53
N SER A 287 -23.91 15.11 2.88
CA SER A 287 -23.52 16.16 1.94
C SER A 287 -22.98 15.53 0.66
N SER A 288 -23.00 16.25 -0.47
CA SER A 288 -22.52 15.76 -1.77
C SER A 288 -21.05 15.28 -1.79
N THR A 289 -20.27 15.59 -0.75
CA THR A 289 -18.92 15.07 -0.58
C THR A 289 -18.85 14.04 0.55
N PRO A 290 -18.23 12.87 0.33
CA PRO A 290 -18.09 11.88 1.39
C PRO A 290 -17.05 12.30 2.43
N PHE A 291 -17.25 11.90 3.68
CA PHE A 291 -16.28 12.00 4.76
C PHE A 291 -15.73 10.61 5.12
N PHE A 292 -14.56 10.56 5.77
CA PHE A 292 -13.87 9.32 6.12
C PHE A 292 -14.50 8.63 7.34
N LYS A 293 -14.65 7.30 7.29
CA LYS A 293 -15.11 6.43 8.39
C LYS A 293 -14.08 5.37 8.70
N GLY A 294 -13.46 5.46 9.87
CA GLY A 294 -12.41 4.55 10.31
C GLY A 294 -12.76 3.76 11.56
N ILE A 295 -12.27 2.53 11.66
CA ILE A 295 -12.18 1.79 12.93
C ILE A 295 -10.70 1.53 13.20
N PHE A 296 -10.20 1.95 14.35
CA PHE A 296 -8.83 1.67 14.77
C PHE A 296 -8.85 0.90 16.09
N ALA A 297 -8.31 -0.32 16.09
CA ALA A 297 -8.24 -1.14 17.28
C ALA A 297 -6.82 -1.53 17.64
N PHE A 298 -6.44 -1.43 18.91
CA PHE A 298 -5.06 -1.70 19.34
C PHE A 298 -4.73 -3.20 19.38
N LYS A 299 -5.72 -4.04 19.65
CA LYS A 299 -5.60 -5.50 19.71
C LYS A 299 -6.84 -6.13 19.10
N SER A 300 -6.77 -7.42 18.76
CA SER A 300 -7.92 -8.21 18.29
C SER A 300 -7.92 -9.58 18.96
N THR A 301 -9.10 -10.06 19.36
CA THR A 301 -9.33 -11.47 19.71
C THR A 301 -9.81 -12.28 18.51
N LEU A 302 -10.17 -11.61 17.41
CA LEU A 302 -10.64 -12.23 16.17
C LEU A 302 -9.46 -12.50 15.23
N SER A 303 -9.56 -13.58 14.46
CA SER A 303 -8.68 -13.81 13.31
C SER A 303 -9.04 -12.86 12.16
N LYS A 304 -8.10 -12.62 11.23
CA LYS A 304 -8.34 -11.77 10.05
C LYS A 304 -9.57 -12.22 9.24
N LYS A 305 -9.72 -13.54 9.05
CA LYS A 305 -10.86 -14.16 8.36
C LYS A 305 -12.19 -13.92 9.07
N LEU A 306 -12.20 -13.93 10.41
CA LEU A 306 -13.41 -13.63 11.18
C LEU A 306 -13.78 -12.16 11.10
N ILE A 307 -12.79 -11.24 11.12
CA ILE A 307 -13.04 -9.81 10.90
C ILE A 307 -13.71 -9.60 9.55
N SER A 308 -13.15 -10.17 8.47
CA SER A 308 -13.75 -10.06 7.13
C SER A 308 -15.15 -10.65 7.08
N LYS A 309 -15.36 -11.80 7.71
CA LYS A 309 -16.68 -12.44 7.77
C LYS A 309 -17.70 -11.54 8.47
N HIS A 310 -17.35 -10.95 9.61
CA HIS A 310 -18.25 -10.04 10.33
C HIS A 310 -18.60 -8.80 9.52
N ILE A 311 -17.62 -8.17 8.85
CA ILE A 311 -17.86 -7.02 7.97
C ILE A 311 -18.78 -7.41 6.80
N SER A 312 -18.49 -8.54 6.14
CA SER A 312 -19.32 -9.02 5.04
C SER A 312 -20.72 -9.44 5.45
N THR A 313 -20.90 -9.98 6.66
CA THR A 313 -22.23 -10.31 7.19
C THR A 313 -22.99 -9.05 7.57
N PHE A 314 -22.32 -8.03 8.12
CA PHE A 314 -22.94 -6.75 8.43
C PHE A 314 -23.53 -6.11 7.16
N TYR A 315 -22.73 -5.89 6.12
CA TYR A 315 -23.20 -5.30 4.87
C TYR A 315 -24.14 -6.20 4.04
N GLY A 316 -24.18 -7.50 4.33
CA GLY A 316 -25.19 -8.40 3.77
C GLY A 316 -26.57 -8.26 4.42
N ASN A 317 -26.63 -7.76 5.66
CA ASN A 317 -27.88 -7.50 6.37
C ASN A 317 -28.28 -6.01 6.33
N ASN A 318 -27.31 -5.14 6.11
CA ASN A 318 -27.42 -3.69 6.07
C ASN A 318 -26.88 -3.20 4.72
N PRO A 319 -27.73 -3.14 3.68
CA PRO A 319 -27.30 -2.81 2.33
C PRO A 319 -26.60 -1.45 2.25
N ILE A 320 -25.59 -1.36 1.39
CA ILE A 320 -24.95 -0.08 1.07
C ILE A 320 -25.87 0.63 0.07
N GLU A 321 -26.62 1.63 0.49
CA GLU A 321 -27.64 2.28 -0.33
C GLU A 321 -27.10 3.51 -1.08
N ALA A 322 -25.98 4.08 -0.64
CA ALA A 322 -25.32 5.20 -1.31
C ALA A 322 -23.81 4.98 -1.55
N ILE A 323 -23.28 5.78 -2.47
CA ILE A 323 -21.84 5.81 -2.76
C ILE A 323 -21.09 6.33 -1.52
N TYR A 324 -20.08 5.58 -1.07
CA TYR A 324 -19.35 5.76 0.19
C TYR A 324 -20.21 5.66 1.46
N GLU A 325 -21.37 5.02 1.43
CA GLU A 325 -22.17 4.69 2.63
C GLU A 325 -21.64 3.44 3.36
N HIS A 326 -20.32 3.34 3.49
CA HIS A 326 -19.68 2.21 4.10
C HIS A 326 -18.46 2.66 4.92
N LEU A 327 -17.96 1.75 5.74
CA LEU A 327 -16.66 1.87 6.41
C LEU A 327 -15.58 2.06 5.35
N ASP A 328 -14.68 3.03 5.53
CA ASP A 328 -13.55 3.18 4.62
C ASP A 328 -12.43 2.21 4.95
N VAL A 329 -12.07 2.09 6.24
CA VAL A 329 -10.96 1.22 6.67
C VAL A 329 -11.07 0.81 8.14
N ILE A 330 -10.74 -0.45 8.41
CA ILE A 330 -10.43 -0.95 9.75
C ILE A 330 -8.95 -1.32 9.84
N CYS A 331 -8.29 -0.87 10.90
CA CYS A 331 -6.88 -1.15 11.14
C CYS A 331 -6.65 -1.70 12.55
N ILE A 332 -5.93 -2.82 12.61
CA ILE A 332 -5.34 -3.39 13.82
C ILE A 332 -3.83 -3.44 13.61
N PRO A 333 -3.05 -2.60 14.31
CA PRO A 333 -1.60 -2.48 14.12
C PRO A 333 -0.87 -3.82 14.14
N LYS A 334 0.06 -4.01 13.19
CA LYS A 334 0.84 -5.24 12.96
C LYS A 334 0.01 -6.53 12.83
N PHE A 335 -1.30 -6.44 12.61
CA PHE A 335 -2.18 -7.59 12.57
C PHE A 335 -3.00 -7.66 11.28
N SER A 336 -3.93 -6.73 11.05
CA SER A 336 -4.79 -6.74 9.87
C SER A 336 -5.25 -5.33 9.53
N THR A 337 -5.26 -5.00 8.25
CA THR A 337 -5.87 -3.77 7.75
C THR A 337 -6.74 -4.14 6.56
N GLN A 338 -8.04 -3.89 6.71
CA GLN A 338 -9.05 -4.19 5.70
C GLN A 338 -9.81 -2.92 5.37
N PHE A 339 -10.18 -2.76 4.11
CA PHE A 339 -10.80 -1.53 3.64
C PHE A 339 -11.82 -1.84 2.55
N ILE A 340 -12.80 -0.96 2.39
CA ILE A 340 -13.81 -1.10 1.34
C ILE A 340 -13.47 -0.10 0.24
N ASP A 341 -13.52 -0.57 -1.00
CA ASP A 341 -13.35 0.25 -2.19
C ASP A 341 -14.13 -0.37 -3.36
N TYR A 342 -14.13 0.30 -4.50
CA TYR A 342 -14.92 -0.07 -5.65
C TYR A 342 -14.12 -0.87 -6.68
N ASN A 343 -14.68 -2.01 -7.10
CA ASN A 343 -14.10 -2.87 -8.13
C ASN A 343 -14.45 -2.39 -9.56
N ASN A 344 -13.90 -3.03 -10.59
CA ASN A 344 -14.30 -2.88 -12.00
C ASN A 344 -14.29 -1.45 -12.59
N LEU A 345 -13.66 -0.48 -11.95
CA LEU A 345 -13.69 0.92 -12.41
C LEU A 345 -13.06 1.17 -13.78
N GLY A 346 -12.19 0.28 -14.25
CA GLY A 346 -11.50 0.37 -15.54
C GLY A 346 -12.08 -0.49 -16.67
N ASN A 347 -13.19 -1.18 -16.47
CA ASN A 347 -13.83 -2.01 -17.51
C ASN A 347 -15.33 -1.68 -17.64
N GLU A 348 -16.11 -2.46 -18.39
CA GLU A 348 -17.54 -2.19 -18.59
C GLU A 348 -18.44 -2.79 -17.49
N LYS A 349 -17.91 -3.65 -16.61
CA LYS A 349 -18.71 -4.30 -15.55
C LYS A 349 -19.12 -3.32 -14.45
N ASN A 350 -20.16 -3.70 -13.71
CA ASN A 350 -20.67 -2.95 -12.56
C ASN A 350 -19.60 -2.77 -11.49
N SER A 351 -19.59 -1.57 -10.91
CA SER A 351 -18.64 -1.20 -9.86
C SER A 351 -19.29 -1.36 -8.51
N CYS A 352 -18.90 -2.40 -7.78
CA CYS A 352 -19.52 -2.77 -6.51
C CYS A 352 -18.56 -2.51 -5.34
N PRO A 353 -19.06 -2.09 -4.16
CA PRO A 353 -18.31 -2.08 -2.92
C PRO A 353 -17.72 -3.46 -2.65
N THR A 354 -16.41 -3.51 -2.52
CA THR A 354 -15.64 -4.74 -2.34
C THR A 354 -14.73 -4.57 -1.13
N LEU A 355 -14.73 -5.55 -0.25
CA LEU A 355 -13.81 -5.62 0.89
C LEU A 355 -12.45 -6.13 0.40
N TYR A 356 -11.39 -5.44 0.79
CA TYR A 356 -10.01 -5.76 0.48
C TYR A 356 -9.18 -5.91 1.76
N GLU A 357 -8.11 -6.70 1.69
CA GLU A 357 -7.07 -6.77 2.71
C GLU A 357 -5.73 -6.29 2.16
N ILE A 358 -4.99 -5.58 3.01
CA ILE A 358 -3.60 -5.22 2.77
C ILE A 358 -2.70 -6.28 3.37
N GLU A 359 -1.85 -6.84 2.53
CA GLU A 359 -0.75 -7.70 2.94
C GLU A 359 0.57 -6.95 2.85
N ASP A 360 1.32 -6.96 3.95
CA ASP A 360 2.69 -6.46 4.02
C ASP A 360 3.63 -7.40 3.23
N LEU A 361 4.32 -6.90 2.19
CA LEU A 361 5.18 -7.76 1.36
C LEU A 361 6.64 -7.88 1.84
N LYS A 362 7.11 -7.02 2.74
CA LYS A 362 8.56 -6.82 2.95
C LYS A 362 9.01 -6.67 4.42
N GLU A 363 8.35 -7.35 5.36
CA GLU A 363 8.64 -7.28 6.80
C GLU A 363 8.56 -5.84 7.39
N LEU A 364 7.95 -4.91 6.67
CA LEU A 364 7.59 -3.56 7.14
C LEU A 364 6.08 -3.50 7.23
N PHE A 365 5.57 -3.10 8.40
CA PHE A 365 4.14 -2.99 8.64
C PHE A 365 3.63 -1.69 8.02
N ILE A 366 2.70 -1.81 7.08
CA ILE A 366 2.17 -0.68 6.30
C ILE A 366 0.68 -0.43 6.54
N GLY A 367 -0.02 -1.32 7.24
CA GLY A 367 -1.46 -1.22 7.48
C GLY A 367 -1.86 0.08 8.20
N GLU A 368 -1.11 0.47 9.23
CA GLU A 368 -1.35 1.69 10.00
C GLU A 368 -1.06 2.94 9.16
N SER A 369 0.02 2.92 8.38
CA SER A 369 0.32 4.02 7.45
C SER A 369 -0.73 4.13 6.35
N PHE A 370 -1.30 3.01 5.90
CA PHE A 370 -2.41 3.00 4.95
C PHE A 370 -3.68 3.61 5.56
N PHE A 371 -3.97 3.33 6.83
CA PHE A 371 -5.08 3.96 7.55
C PHE A 371 -4.95 5.50 7.50
N PHE A 372 -3.76 6.03 7.85
CA PHE A 372 -3.51 7.48 7.79
C PHE A 372 -3.54 8.02 6.37
N HIS A 373 -3.02 7.28 5.39
CA HIS A 373 -3.08 7.68 3.99
C HIS A 373 -4.52 7.81 3.49
N LYS A 374 -5.38 6.82 3.77
CA LYS A 374 -6.82 6.89 3.45
C LYS A 374 -7.45 8.08 4.19
N LEU A 375 -7.21 8.26 5.48
CA LEU A 375 -7.75 9.42 6.21
C LEU A 375 -7.32 10.76 5.57
N PHE A 376 -6.03 10.93 5.29
CA PHE A 376 -5.50 12.19 4.76
C PHE A 376 -5.99 12.50 3.35
N SER A 377 -6.38 11.50 2.58
CA SER A 377 -6.91 11.70 1.24
C SER A 377 -8.35 12.24 1.23
N PHE A 378 -9.06 12.19 2.36
CA PHE A 378 -10.36 12.85 2.54
C PHE A 378 -10.24 14.30 3.05
N LEU A 379 -9.06 14.73 3.52
CA LEU A 379 -8.88 16.10 3.98
C LEU A 379 -9.21 17.09 2.87
N ASP A 380 -10.10 18.01 3.17
CA ASP A 380 -10.57 19.03 2.23
C ASP A 380 -9.65 20.24 2.24
N VAL A 381 -8.54 20.11 1.51
CA VAL A 381 -7.53 21.15 1.30
C VAL A 381 -7.44 21.50 -0.17
N ASP A 382 -6.74 22.60 -0.48
CA ASP A 382 -6.46 22.99 -1.87
C ASP A 382 -5.96 21.81 -2.72
N VAL A 383 -6.37 21.78 -3.99
CA VAL A 383 -6.08 20.70 -4.95
C VAL A 383 -4.58 20.38 -5.02
N THR A 384 -3.72 21.42 -5.01
CA THR A 384 -2.27 21.27 -5.04
C THR A 384 -1.75 20.62 -3.76
N ALA A 385 -2.21 21.11 -2.60
CA ALA A 385 -1.85 20.56 -1.30
C ALA A 385 -2.31 19.09 -1.19
N LYS A 386 -3.53 18.78 -1.63
CA LYS A 386 -4.09 17.43 -1.63
C LYS A 386 -3.26 16.47 -2.47
N LYS A 387 -2.87 16.89 -3.67
CA LYS A 387 -1.99 16.11 -4.56
C LYS A 387 -0.61 15.84 -3.95
N ILE A 388 -0.02 16.81 -3.25
CA ILE A 388 1.29 16.66 -2.59
C ILE A 388 1.17 15.75 -1.36
N ASN A 389 0.17 15.99 -0.51
CA ASN A 389 -0.08 15.19 0.69
C ASN A 389 -0.41 13.74 0.34
N GLY A 390 -1.18 13.50 -0.72
CA GLY A 390 -1.44 12.15 -1.23
C GLY A 390 -0.17 11.40 -1.60
N LYS A 391 0.86 12.10 -2.11
CA LYS A 391 2.16 11.49 -2.44
C LYS A 391 2.98 11.08 -1.21
N TYR A 392 2.64 11.55 -0.02
CA TYR A 392 3.45 11.33 1.18
C TYR A 392 3.62 9.83 1.50
N PHE A 393 2.55 9.04 1.37
CA PHE A 393 2.55 7.59 1.63
C PHE A 393 2.63 6.71 0.38
N ASN A 394 2.67 7.29 -0.84
CA ASN A 394 2.65 6.52 -2.09
C ASN A 394 3.77 5.47 -2.18
N GLU A 395 4.93 5.80 -1.65
CA GLU A 395 6.10 4.92 -1.64
C GLU A 395 5.87 3.67 -0.77
N LEU A 396 5.12 3.79 0.33
CA LEU A 396 4.71 2.66 1.16
C LEU A 396 3.63 1.82 0.48
N ASN A 397 2.73 2.43 -0.29
CA ASN A 397 1.71 1.67 -1.03
C ASN A 397 2.33 0.69 -2.04
N SER A 398 3.50 1.02 -2.62
CA SER A 398 4.25 0.10 -3.50
C SER A 398 4.76 -1.17 -2.80
N MET A 399 4.71 -1.20 -1.46
CA MET A 399 5.15 -2.30 -0.60
C MET A 399 3.96 -3.15 -0.12
N SER A 400 2.75 -2.79 -0.53
CA SER A 400 1.52 -3.48 -0.23
C SER A 400 1.13 -4.43 -1.34
N LYS A 401 0.47 -5.52 -0.96
CA LYS A 401 -0.40 -6.25 -1.89
C LYS A 401 -1.83 -6.03 -1.43
N ILE A 402 -2.67 -5.59 -2.37
CA ILE A 402 -4.10 -5.44 -2.15
C ILE A 402 -4.77 -6.72 -2.66
N ASN A 403 -5.45 -7.43 -1.76
CA ASN A 403 -6.15 -8.66 -2.10
C ASN A 403 -7.66 -8.47 -1.95
N PRO A 404 -8.47 -8.72 -2.99
CA PRO A 404 -9.92 -8.71 -2.85
C PRO A 404 -10.36 -9.87 -1.96
N ILE A 405 -11.28 -9.61 -1.03
CA ILE A 405 -11.88 -10.62 -0.16
C ILE A 405 -13.27 -11.00 -0.65
N LYS A 406 -14.19 -10.02 -0.74
CA LYS A 406 -15.60 -10.27 -1.06
C LYS A 406 -16.28 -9.00 -1.58
N VAL A 407 -17.10 -9.14 -2.63
CA VAL A 407 -18.09 -8.12 -3.04
C VAL A 407 -19.19 -8.09 -1.97
N LEU A 408 -19.49 -6.90 -1.45
CA LEU A 408 -20.36 -6.73 -0.28
C LEU A 408 -21.85 -6.60 -0.65
N THR A 409 -22.13 -6.41 -1.92
CA THR A 409 -23.45 -6.19 -2.50
C THR A 409 -23.74 -7.26 -3.56
N GLU A 410 -24.92 -7.20 -4.18
CA GLU A 410 -25.22 -7.96 -5.40
C GLU A 410 -24.36 -7.47 -6.58
N GLU A 411 -24.22 -8.29 -7.63
CA GLU A 411 -23.36 -7.97 -8.79
C GLU A 411 -23.93 -6.83 -9.66
N ASP A 412 -25.24 -6.59 -9.56
CA ASP A 412 -26.03 -5.52 -10.15
C ASP A 412 -26.32 -4.38 -9.18
N TRP A 413 -25.48 -4.22 -8.15
CA TRP A 413 -25.62 -3.15 -7.16
C TRP A 413 -25.83 -1.77 -7.79
N MET A 414 -26.94 -1.15 -7.40
CA MET A 414 -27.34 0.19 -7.78
C MET A 414 -27.64 0.99 -6.50
N PRO A 415 -26.94 2.10 -6.24
CA PRO A 415 -27.23 2.94 -5.09
C PRO A 415 -28.63 3.57 -5.23
N PHE A 416 -29.42 3.51 -4.16
CA PHE A 416 -30.77 4.07 -4.08
C PHE A 416 -30.77 5.59 -3.99
N TYR A 417 -29.82 6.17 -3.24
CA TYR A 417 -29.67 7.62 -3.15
C TYR A 417 -28.99 8.13 -4.42
N THR A 418 -29.81 8.40 -5.43
CA THR A 418 -29.41 9.02 -6.70
C THR A 418 -29.27 10.54 -6.49
N PHE A 419 -28.18 11.10 -6.99
CA PHE A 419 -27.98 12.54 -6.95
C PHE A 419 -29.00 13.23 -7.87
N PRO A 420 -29.47 14.45 -7.55
CA PRO A 420 -30.45 15.15 -8.38
C PRO A 420 -30.05 15.27 -9.87
N SER A 421 -28.76 15.36 -10.17
CA SER A 421 -28.25 15.36 -11.55
C SER A 421 -28.49 14.03 -12.29
N GLU A 422 -28.53 12.90 -11.59
CA GLU A 422 -28.81 11.58 -12.16
C GLU A 422 -30.29 11.41 -12.52
N LEU A 423 -31.21 11.97 -11.72
CA LEU A 423 -32.65 11.94 -12.01
C LEU A 423 -33.00 12.59 -13.37
N ASN A 424 -32.28 13.63 -13.77
CA ASN A 424 -32.48 14.27 -15.08
C ASN A 424 -32.08 13.37 -16.25
N SER A 425 -31.08 12.50 -16.07
CA SER A 425 -30.57 11.63 -17.14
C SER A 425 -31.56 10.54 -17.55
N ILE A 426 -32.53 10.22 -16.69
CA ILE A 426 -33.57 9.22 -16.94
C ILE A 426 -34.98 9.83 -17.04
N LYS A 427 -35.13 11.15 -16.85
CA LYS A 427 -36.42 11.85 -16.80
C LYS A 427 -37.28 11.71 -18.07
N HIS A 428 -36.65 11.39 -19.19
CA HIS A 428 -37.31 11.21 -20.49
C HIS A 428 -37.66 9.76 -20.80
N LEU A 429 -37.28 8.82 -19.94
CA LEU A 429 -37.48 7.39 -20.11
C LEU A 429 -38.69 6.92 -19.31
N ASP A 430 -39.41 5.96 -19.87
CA ASP A 430 -40.57 5.33 -19.23
C ASP A 430 -40.14 4.08 -18.44
N LEU A 431 -40.46 4.03 -17.15
CA LEU A 431 -40.01 2.97 -16.23
C LEU A 431 -40.50 1.57 -16.62
N ASP A 432 -41.70 1.46 -17.21
CA ASP A 432 -42.32 0.18 -17.53
C ASP A 432 -41.81 -0.39 -18.85
N THR A 433 -41.40 0.49 -19.78
CA THR A 433 -40.96 0.08 -21.13
C THR A 433 -39.46 0.15 -21.36
N GLN A 434 -38.72 0.90 -20.53
CA GLN A 434 -37.28 1.15 -20.68
C GLN A 434 -36.48 0.84 -19.40
N TYR A 435 -36.95 -0.09 -18.57
CA TYR A 435 -36.31 -0.49 -17.32
C TYR A 435 -34.81 -0.81 -17.47
N ASP A 436 -34.44 -1.66 -18.44
CA ASP A 436 -33.05 -2.06 -18.65
C ASP A 436 -32.16 -0.86 -19.03
N GLU A 437 -32.68 0.10 -19.81
CA GLU A 437 -31.97 1.31 -20.19
C GLU A 437 -31.75 2.23 -18.97
N ILE A 438 -32.75 2.35 -18.10
CA ILE A 438 -32.66 3.11 -16.84
C ILE A 438 -31.61 2.48 -15.91
N VAL A 439 -31.62 1.15 -15.77
CA VAL A 439 -30.64 0.41 -14.96
C VAL A 439 -29.22 0.64 -15.49
N ASP A 440 -29.02 0.51 -16.82
CA ASP A 440 -27.72 0.76 -17.46
C ASP A 440 -27.22 2.20 -17.24
N ILE A 441 -28.11 3.18 -17.32
CA ILE A 441 -27.77 4.60 -17.07
C ILE A 441 -27.36 4.80 -15.62
N ASN A 442 -28.11 4.25 -14.66
CA ASN A 442 -27.81 4.38 -13.25
C ASN A 442 -26.47 3.72 -12.88
N ILE A 443 -26.20 2.52 -13.40
CA ILE A 443 -24.89 1.85 -13.25
C ILE A 443 -23.76 2.73 -13.78
N LYS A 444 -23.93 3.32 -14.98
CA LYS A 444 -22.92 4.21 -15.58
C LYS A 444 -22.72 5.48 -14.76
N ASN A 445 -23.79 6.05 -14.22
CA ASN A 445 -23.73 7.26 -13.40
C ASN A 445 -23.04 6.99 -12.06
N ALA A 446 -23.43 5.94 -11.35
CA ALA A 446 -22.78 5.53 -10.09
C ALA A 446 -21.27 5.32 -10.28
N LYS A 447 -20.88 4.67 -11.37
CA LYS A 447 -19.47 4.47 -11.73
C LYS A 447 -18.74 5.79 -11.98
N LYS A 448 -19.34 6.71 -12.74
CA LYS A 448 -18.77 8.06 -12.97
C LYS A 448 -18.58 8.81 -11.66
N HIS A 449 -19.51 8.68 -10.73
CA HIS A 449 -19.47 9.36 -9.44
C HIS A 449 -18.34 8.83 -8.57
N VAL A 450 -18.18 7.51 -8.48
CA VAL A 450 -17.03 6.90 -7.80
C VAL A 450 -15.71 7.39 -8.41
N ILE A 451 -15.62 7.48 -9.74
CA ILE A 451 -14.42 8.00 -10.44
C ILE A 451 -14.17 9.48 -10.09
N SER A 452 -15.20 10.31 -10.04
CA SER A 452 -15.06 11.75 -9.72
C SER A 452 -14.66 11.96 -8.26
N ILE A 453 -15.23 11.21 -7.32
CA ILE A 453 -14.80 11.20 -5.92
C ILE A 453 -13.33 10.77 -5.84
N ARG A 454 -12.90 9.75 -6.58
CA ARG A 454 -11.48 9.36 -6.64
C ARG A 454 -10.58 10.46 -7.20
N LYS A 455 -11.04 11.22 -8.20
CA LYS A 455 -10.31 12.40 -8.70
C LYS A 455 -10.18 13.47 -7.61
N TRP A 456 -11.24 13.72 -6.84
CA TRP A 456 -11.18 14.64 -5.71
C TRP A 456 -10.21 14.17 -4.61
N ILE A 457 -10.33 12.91 -4.19
CA ILE A 457 -9.42 12.26 -3.21
C ILE A 457 -7.96 12.36 -3.67
N ALA A 458 -7.69 12.20 -4.98
CA ALA A 458 -6.35 12.29 -5.56
C ALA A 458 -5.83 13.72 -5.77
N GLY A 459 -6.62 14.76 -5.49
CA GLY A 459 -6.24 16.15 -5.79
C GLY A 459 -6.17 16.44 -7.29
N ALA A 460 -7.02 15.80 -8.09
CA ALA A 460 -7.24 16.10 -9.50
C ALA A 460 -8.55 16.87 -9.75
N LYS A 461 -9.33 17.11 -8.70
CA LYS A 461 -10.61 17.81 -8.71
C LYS A 461 -10.83 18.49 -7.35
N SER A 462 -11.38 19.71 -7.34
CA SER A 462 -11.75 20.44 -6.12
C SER A 462 -13.07 19.94 -5.52
N ARG A 463 -13.34 20.32 -4.27
CA ARG A 463 -14.61 20.03 -3.62
C ARG A 463 -15.76 20.76 -4.30
N GLU A 464 -15.57 22.02 -4.66
CA GLU A 464 -16.58 22.85 -5.32
C GLU A 464 -16.99 22.27 -6.66
N GLU A 465 -16.03 21.79 -7.47
CA GLU A 465 -16.33 21.12 -8.73
C GLU A 465 -17.04 19.78 -8.51
N LEU A 466 -16.78 19.09 -7.40
CA LEU A 466 -17.45 17.83 -7.07
C LEU A 466 -18.93 18.12 -6.71
N ILE A 467 -19.15 19.12 -5.86
CA ILE A 467 -20.49 19.57 -5.47
C ILE A 467 -21.28 20.05 -6.69
N LYS A 468 -20.70 20.90 -7.54
CA LYS A 468 -21.36 21.40 -8.76
C LYS A 468 -21.74 20.30 -9.74
N GLU A 469 -21.02 19.20 -9.79
CA GLU A 469 -21.36 18.06 -10.66
C GLU A 469 -22.61 17.32 -10.16
N TYR A 470 -22.87 17.35 -8.84
CA TYR A 470 -23.80 16.43 -8.18
C TYR A 470 -24.97 17.08 -7.46
N ASN A 471 -24.85 18.34 -7.07
CA ASN A 471 -25.94 19.15 -6.56
C ASN A 471 -26.31 20.20 -7.60
N PHE A 472 -27.54 20.13 -8.11
CA PHE A 472 -28.18 21.32 -8.66
C PHE A 472 -28.58 22.21 -7.47
N ASP A 473 -28.30 23.51 -7.62
CA ASP A 473 -28.53 24.59 -6.65
C ASP A 473 -27.51 24.72 -5.50
N TYR A 474 -26.32 25.22 -5.85
CA TYR A 474 -25.51 26.13 -5.01
C TYR A 474 -25.03 27.31 -5.84
#